data_AF-A0A8T9BG06-F1
#
_entry.id   AF-A0A8T9BG06-F1
#
_cell.length_a   1.000
_cell.length_b   1.000
_cell.length_c   1.000
_cell.angle_alpha   90.00
_cell.angle_beta   90.00
_cell.angle_gamma   90.00
#
_symmetry.space_group_name_H-M   'P 1'
#
loop_
_entity.id
_entity.type
_entity.pdbx_description
1 polymer ?
#
loop_
_entity_poly.entity_id
_entity_poly.type
_entity_poly.pdbx_seq_one_letter_code
_entity_poly.pdbx_strand_id
1 'polypeptide(L)'
;MEVHALDNYYLAITLLITIGYQLFFFAIAFSLKFDKLTDFAGGTNFVVLAIITLAFSGHHNARQIVASLFIMVWGLRLSGFLLFRILKTGKDDRFDDKRDHFFKFLGFWVFQMFWVWTVSLPVTVLNSPNVTQYPQPAFGTGRDIAGVILFAIGFIMEAFSDIQKYIFKSKKSDKSAICDKGFFAFTRHPNYFGEIIIQFAIYMICVSPAANGYVKGQAYKALYATIVGPFFLTILLMFVSGLTLQERPGAKKRYEKNNHWEEYSRYLNRTSILIPFPPQLYEKMPTILKRTIFLEFPIYVFDPEKHSDVGKGQQGAEEGDGNGQNSQDSRQSGDPLVNGQHTSN
;
A
#
# COMPACT_ATOMS: atom_id res chain seq x y z
N MET A 1 19.12 -23.72 24.26
CA MET A 1 19.70 -24.50 23.15
C MET A 1 19.10 -23.93 21.88
N GLU A 2 19.93 -23.42 20.97
CA GLU A 2 19.49 -22.96 19.65
C GLU A 2 18.94 -24.13 18.84
N VAL A 3 17.80 -23.94 18.17
CA VAL A 3 17.18 -24.99 17.35
C VAL A 3 17.55 -24.77 15.89
N HIS A 4 18.31 -25.67 15.28
CA HIS A 4 18.54 -25.63 13.83
C HIS A 4 17.31 -26.14 13.09
N ALA A 5 16.57 -25.24 12.42
CA ALA A 5 15.30 -25.56 11.78
C ALA A 5 15.39 -25.42 10.25
N LEU A 6 15.75 -26.52 9.58
CA LEU A 6 15.91 -26.67 8.11
C LEU A 6 17.05 -25.84 7.49
N ASP A 7 17.26 -24.61 7.94
CA ASP A 7 18.37 -23.74 7.59
C ASP A 7 18.81 -22.87 8.78
N ASN A 8 20.04 -22.37 8.74
CA ASN A 8 20.64 -21.62 9.84
C ASN A 8 20.23 -20.13 9.87
N TYR A 9 19.37 -19.67 8.95
CA TYR A 9 18.81 -18.31 8.92
C TYR A 9 17.31 -18.28 9.23
N TYR A 10 16.70 -19.44 9.51
CA TYR A 10 15.26 -19.63 9.68
C TYR A 10 14.40 -19.24 8.47
N LEU A 11 14.98 -19.12 7.28
CA LEU A 11 14.26 -18.67 6.09
C LEU A 11 13.23 -19.70 5.61
N ALA A 12 13.62 -20.97 5.53
CA ALA A 12 12.77 -22.06 5.06
C ALA A 12 11.65 -22.36 6.07
N ILE A 13 11.97 -22.43 7.37
CA ILE A 13 10.96 -22.72 8.38
C ILE A 13 9.92 -21.58 8.48
N THR A 14 10.35 -20.31 8.45
CA THR A 14 9.41 -19.19 8.48
C THR A 14 8.58 -19.10 7.21
N LEU A 15 9.14 -19.45 6.04
CA LEU A 15 8.38 -19.55 4.79
C LEU A 15 7.31 -20.64 4.87
N LEU A 16 7.66 -21.83 5.34
CA LEU A 16 6.72 -22.96 5.47
C LEU A 16 5.60 -22.65 6.47
N ILE A 17 5.95 -22.04 7.62
CA ILE A 17 4.95 -21.56 8.59
C ILE A 17 4.03 -20.54 7.93
N THR A 18 4.60 -19.58 7.19
CA THR A 18 3.81 -18.56 6.48
C THR A 18 2.85 -19.19 5.49
N ILE A 19 3.32 -20.12 4.66
CA ILE A 19 2.51 -20.83 3.66
C ILE A 19 1.39 -21.61 4.36
N GLY A 20 1.72 -22.44 5.35
CA GLY A 20 0.74 -23.25 6.07
C GLY A 20 -0.32 -22.39 6.77
N TYR A 21 0.11 -21.34 7.46
CA TYR A 21 -0.76 -20.41 8.16
C TYR A 21 -1.70 -19.67 7.21
N GLN A 22 -1.16 -19.09 6.13
CA GLN A 22 -1.95 -18.34 5.15
C GLN A 22 -2.90 -19.26 4.37
N LEU A 23 -2.49 -20.48 4.02
CA LEU A 23 -3.38 -21.45 3.36
C LEU A 23 -4.49 -21.95 4.28
N PHE A 24 -4.22 -22.11 5.58
CA PHE A 24 -5.24 -22.45 6.57
C PHE A 24 -6.33 -21.36 6.65
N PHE A 25 -5.93 -20.09 6.79
CA PHE A 25 -6.90 -19.00 6.83
C PHE A 25 -7.56 -18.76 5.47
N PHE A 26 -6.86 -18.98 4.35
CA PHE A 26 -7.45 -18.97 3.02
C PHE A 26 -8.57 -20.00 2.90
N ALA A 27 -8.35 -21.24 3.34
CA ALA A 27 -9.36 -22.30 3.30
C ALA A 27 -10.61 -21.89 4.09
N ILE A 28 -10.44 -21.35 5.30
CA ILE A 28 -11.56 -20.84 6.11
C ILE A 28 -12.27 -19.68 5.40
N ALA A 29 -11.52 -18.67 4.94
CA ALA A 29 -12.08 -17.48 4.33
C ALA A 29 -12.82 -17.79 3.01
N PHE A 30 -12.30 -18.73 2.21
CA PHE A 30 -12.94 -19.16 0.98
C PHE A 30 -14.19 -20.00 1.23
N SER A 31 -14.12 -20.99 2.14
CA SER A 31 -15.26 -21.86 2.48
C SER A 31 -16.39 -21.11 3.17
N LEU A 32 -16.08 -20.18 4.08
CA LEU A 32 -17.08 -19.42 4.83
C LEU A 32 -17.44 -18.07 4.17
N LYS A 33 -16.84 -17.76 3.01
CA LYS A 33 -16.99 -16.46 2.32
C LYS A 33 -16.73 -15.27 3.26
N PHE A 34 -15.79 -15.45 4.18
CA PHE A 34 -15.50 -14.53 5.27
C PHE A 34 -14.18 -13.80 5.02
N ASP A 35 -14.28 -12.76 4.20
CA ASP A 35 -13.21 -11.83 3.80
C ASP A 35 -12.63 -11.02 4.98
N LYS A 36 -13.37 -10.91 6.08
CA LYS A 36 -12.95 -10.17 7.30
C LYS A 36 -11.70 -10.77 7.97
N LEU A 37 -11.36 -12.02 7.69
CA LEU A 37 -10.19 -12.70 8.25
C LEU A 37 -8.87 -12.40 7.53
N THR A 38 -8.89 -11.83 6.32
CA THR A 38 -7.67 -11.65 5.51
C THR A 38 -6.65 -10.77 6.23
N ASP A 39 -7.09 -9.60 6.68
CA ASP A 39 -6.24 -8.60 7.35
C ASP A 39 -5.80 -9.09 8.73
N PHE A 40 -6.65 -9.86 9.41
CA PHE A 40 -6.31 -10.51 10.68
C PHE A 40 -5.18 -11.51 10.48
N ALA A 41 -5.33 -12.44 9.52
CA ALA A 41 -4.35 -13.47 9.23
C ALA A 41 -3.00 -12.89 8.79
N GLY A 42 -3.00 -11.78 8.04
CA GLY A 42 -1.77 -11.04 7.71
C GLY A 42 -1.03 -10.57 8.96
N GLY A 43 -1.69 -9.77 9.80
CA GLY A 43 -1.06 -9.17 10.99
C GLY A 43 -0.66 -10.17 12.07
N THR A 44 -1.46 -11.21 12.31
CA THR A 44 -1.14 -12.24 13.32
C THR A 44 -0.01 -13.17 12.87
N ASN A 45 0.18 -13.37 11.57
CA ASN A 45 1.29 -14.18 11.08
C ASN A 45 2.65 -13.54 11.40
N PHE A 46 2.78 -12.20 11.30
CA PHE A 46 3.97 -11.49 11.80
C PHE A 46 4.27 -11.80 13.28
N VAL A 47 3.22 -11.84 14.11
CA VAL A 47 3.34 -12.14 15.54
C VAL A 47 3.82 -13.57 15.75
N VAL A 48 3.24 -14.53 15.03
CA VAL A 48 3.62 -15.95 15.08
C VAL A 48 5.09 -16.14 14.68
N LEU A 49 5.54 -15.52 13.58
CA LEU A 49 6.93 -15.61 13.14
C LEU A 49 7.90 -15.02 14.18
N ALA A 50 7.55 -13.87 14.79
CA ALA A 50 8.38 -13.26 15.82
C ALA A 50 8.48 -14.14 17.07
N ILE A 51 7.37 -14.72 17.55
CA ILE A 51 7.36 -15.64 18.70
C ILE A 51 8.21 -16.88 18.40
N ILE A 52 7.99 -17.53 17.25
CA ILE A 52 8.67 -18.78 16.91
C ILE A 52 10.17 -18.55 16.73
N THR A 53 10.56 -17.51 15.98
CA THR A 53 11.99 -17.24 15.74
C THR A 53 12.70 -16.85 17.04
N LEU A 54 12.07 -16.05 17.91
CA LEU A 54 12.63 -15.70 19.22
C LEU A 54 12.75 -16.94 20.12
N ALA A 55 11.73 -17.80 20.15
CA ALA A 55 11.76 -19.03 20.94
C ALA A 55 12.83 -20.02 20.46
N PHE A 56 12.97 -20.21 19.14
CA PHE A 56 13.99 -21.08 18.55
C PHE A 56 15.39 -20.53 18.70
N SER A 57 15.53 -19.20 18.73
CA SER A 57 16.82 -18.53 18.94
C SER A 57 17.50 -18.98 20.22
N GLY A 58 16.79 -19.31 21.31
CA GLY A 58 17.42 -19.70 22.57
C GLY A 58 18.27 -18.61 23.26
N HIS A 59 18.59 -17.52 22.56
CA HIS A 59 19.31 -16.33 23.00
C HIS A 59 18.33 -15.15 23.09
N HIS A 60 18.15 -14.65 24.30
CA HIS A 60 17.15 -13.61 24.60
C HIS A 60 17.84 -12.30 25.00
N ASN A 61 18.80 -11.82 24.20
CA ASN A 61 19.37 -10.50 24.49
C ASN A 61 18.32 -9.41 24.26
N ALA A 62 18.47 -8.28 24.93
CA ALA A 62 17.52 -7.18 24.88
C ALA A 62 17.18 -6.74 23.44
N ARG A 63 18.14 -6.77 22.52
CA ARG A 63 17.92 -6.43 21.10
C ARG A 63 16.91 -7.35 20.41
N GLN A 64 17.04 -8.66 20.58
CA GLN A 64 16.14 -9.66 19.96
C GLN A 64 14.74 -9.55 20.54
N ILE A 65 14.65 -9.35 21.87
CA ILE A 65 13.37 -9.14 22.55
C ILE A 65 12.70 -7.86 22.04
N VAL A 66 13.41 -6.73 22.00
CA VAL A 66 12.85 -5.43 21.57
C VAL A 66 12.40 -5.48 20.11
N ALA A 67 13.24 -5.98 19.20
CA ALA A 67 12.87 -6.09 17.78
C ALA A 67 11.66 -6.99 17.55
N SER A 68 11.60 -8.14 18.26
CA SER A 68 10.47 -9.06 18.19
C SER A 68 9.20 -8.43 18.81
N LEU A 69 9.32 -7.73 19.93
CA LEU A 69 8.21 -6.99 20.54
C LEU A 69 7.67 -5.91 19.60
N PHE A 70 8.54 -5.18 18.90
CA PHE A 70 8.13 -4.11 17.99
C PHE A 70 7.31 -4.64 16.82
N ILE A 71 7.75 -5.72 16.16
CA ILE A 71 6.98 -6.32 15.08
C ILE A 71 5.68 -6.96 15.59
N MET A 72 5.68 -7.53 16.80
CA MET A 72 4.47 -8.09 17.42
C MET A 72 3.45 -7.00 17.76
N VAL A 73 3.88 -5.92 18.41
CA VAL A 73 3.03 -4.78 18.78
C VAL A 73 2.45 -4.11 17.54
N TRP A 74 3.27 -3.90 16.51
CA TRP A 74 2.81 -3.38 15.22
C TRP A 74 1.80 -4.34 14.56
N GLY A 75 2.12 -5.63 14.43
CA GLY A 75 1.26 -6.63 13.79
C GLY A 75 -0.09 -6.81 14.50
N LEU A 76 -0.09 -6.86 15.83
CA LEU A 76 -1.31 -6.93 16.66
C LEU A 76 -2.17 -5.68 16.51
N ARG A 77 -1.55 -4.49 16.49
CA ARG A 77 -2.30 -3.24 16.34
C ARG A 77 -2.89 -3.12 14.94
N LEU A 78 -2.13 -3.45 13.90
CA LEU A 78 -2.59 -3.40 12.51
C LEU A 78 -3.77 -4.37 12.30
N SER A 79 -3.59 -5.65 12.64
CA SER A 79 -4.67 -6.65 12.54
C SER A 79 -5.88 -6.30 13.40
N GLY A 80 -5.66 -5.87 14.64
CA GLY A 80 -6.73 -5.51 15.57
C GLY A 80 -7.55 -4.32 15.08
N PHE A 81 -6.90 -3.26 14.59
CA PHE A 81 -7.60 -2.09 14.05
C PHE A 81 -8.37 -2.42 12.77
N LEU A 82 -7.75 -3.16 11.84
CA LEU A 82 -8.41 -3.55 10.59
C LEU A 82 -9.61 -4.47 10.86
N LEU A 83 -9.47 -5.44 11.76
CA LEU A 83 -10.55 -6.32 12.18
C LEU A 83 -11.68 -5.54 12.88
N PHE A 84 -11.35 -4.64 13.80
CA PHE A 84 -12.35 -3.77 14.42
C PHE A 84 -13.11 -2.93 13.39
N ARG A 85 -12.40 -2.30 12.45
CA ARG A 85 -12.96 -1.44 11.42
C ARG A 85 -13.91 -2.21 10.50
N ILE A 86 -13.53 -3.41 10.07
CA ILE A 86 -14.38 -4.22 9.19
C ILE A 86 -15.61 -4.76 9.92
N LEU A 87 -15.48 -5.14 11.19
CA LEU A 87 -16.63 -5.57 12.00
C LEU A 87 -17.65 -4.45 12.20
N LYS A 88 -17.19 -3.19 12.30
CA LYS A 88 -18.06 -2.01 12.42
C LYS A 88 -18.62 -1.50 11.10
N THR A 89 -17.85 -1.58 10.01
CA THR A 89 -18.27 -1.07 8.69
C THR A 89 -19.10 -2.11 7.91
N GLY A 90 -18.95 -3.40 8.23
CA GLY A 90 -19.75 -4.50 7.70
C GLY A 90 -19.22 -5.12 6.41
N LYS A 91 -18.58 -4.33 5.54
CA LYS A 91 -18.13 -4.75 4.20
C LYS A 91 -16.74 -4.21 3.84
N ASP A 92 -15.96 -5.00 3.09
CA ASP A 92 -14.68 -4.60 2.50
C ASP A 92 -14.79 -4.62 0.97
N ASP A 93 -14.88 -3.44 0.37
CA ASP A 93 -15.04 -3.28 -1.08
C ASP A 93 -13.85 -3.88 -1.88
N ARG A 94 -12.69 -4.15 -1.25
CA ARG A 94 -11.50 -4.72 -1.93
C ARG A 94 -11.69 -6.16 -2.38
N PHE A 95 -12.64 -6.89 -1.77
CA PHE A 95 -12.82 -8.32 -2.01
C PHE A 95 -14.08 -8.67 -2.80
N ASP A 96 -14.93 -7.69 -3.11
CA ASP A 96 -16.18 -7.91 -3.82
C ASP A 96 -16.01 -8.69 -5.13
N ASP A 97 -15.02 -8.31 -5.95
CA ASP A 97 -14.78 -8.97 -7.25
C ASP A 97 -13.90 -10.23 -7.16
N LYS A 98 -13.28 -10.48 -6.00
CA LYS A 98 -12.28 -11.54 -5.81
C LYS A 98 -12.82 -12.76 -5.07
N ARG A 99 -13.71 -12.56 -4.10
CA ARG A 99 -14.21 -13.62 -3.18
C ARG A 99 -14.86 -14.80 -3.89
N ASP A 100 -15.43 -14.58 -5.07
CA ASP A 100 -16.10 -15.63 -5.85
C ASP A 100 -15.18 -16.32 -6.87
N HIS A 101 -13.97 -15.80 -7.06
CA HIS A 101 -12.99 -16.33 -8.00
C HIS A 101 -11.81 -16.96 -7.26
N PHE A 102 -11.81 -18.29 -7.16
CA PHE A 102 -10.78 -19.05 -6.43
C PHE A 102 -9.34 -18.59 -6.74
N PHE A 103 -8.95 -18.54 -8.02
CA PHE A 103 -7.59 -18.17 -8.40
C PHE A 103 -7.23 -16.71 -8.13
N LYS A 104 -8.18 -15.77 -8.28
CA LYS A 104 -7.95 -14.36 -7.96
C LYS A 104 -7.79 -14.15 -6.45
N PHE A 105 -8.60 -14.87 -5.66
CA PHE A 105 -8.49 -14.84 -4.21
C PHE A 105 -7.19 -15.49 -3.75
N LEU A 106 -6.85 -16.68 -4.25
CA LEU A 106 -5.59 -17.36 -3.94
C LEU A 106 -4.37 -16.48 -4.31
N GLY A 107 -4.39 -15.79 -5.45
CA GLY A 107 -3.34 -14.86 -5.85
C GLY A 107 -3.12 -13.73 -4.83
N PHE A 108 -4.20 -13.21 -4.23
CA PHE A 108 -4.08 -12.23 -3.13
C PHE A 108 -3.40 -12.85 -1.90
N TRP A 109 -3.76 -14.07 -1.51
CA TRP A 109 -3.16 -14.75 -0.35
C TRP A 109 -1.69 -15.10 -0.59
N VAL A 110 -1.31 -15.51 -1.80
CA VAL A 110 0.09 -15.73 -2.18
C VAL A 110 0.87 -14.42 -2.10
N PHE A 111 0.34 -13.31 -2.60
CA PHE A 111 0.97 -12.01 -2.44
C PHE A 111 1.11 -11.60 -0.96
N GLN A 112 0.09 -11.90 -0.14
CA GLN A 112 0.14 -11.69 1.31
C GLN A 112 1.22 -12.56 1.99
N MET A 113 1.43 -13.81 1.55
CA MET A 113 2.54 -14.66 2.03
C MET A 113 3.89 -14.01 1.75
N PHE A 114 4.12 -13.54 0.52
CA PHE A 114 5.37 -12.85 0.16
C PHE A 114 5.57 -11.58 0.98
N TRP A 115 4.51 -10.82 1.20
CA TRP A 115 4.56 -9.62 2.03
C TRP A 115 4.95 -9.93 3.47
N VAL A 116 4.24 -10.84 4.14
CA VAL A 116 4.52 -11.19 5.54
C VAL A 116 5.94 -11.72 5.68
N TRP A 117 6.34 -12.65 4.81
CA TRP A 117 7.66 -13.26 4.89
C TRP A 117 8.79 -12.25 4.67
N THR A 118 8.69 -11.42 3.63
CA THR A 118 9.73 -10.44 3.27
C THR A 118 9.87 -9.33 4.32
N VAL A 119 8.76 -8.84 4.86
CA VAL A 119 8.77 -7.78 5.89
C VAL A 119 9.25 -8.30 7.25
N SER A 120 9.08 -9.60 7.52
CA SER A 120 9.57 -10.25 8.76
C SER A 120 11.08 -10.52 8.76
N LEU A 121 11.75 -10.47 7.60
CA LEU A 121 13.16 -10.86 7.45
C LEU A 121 14.13 -10.22 8.46
N PRO A 122 14.05 -8.92 8.79
CA PRO A 122 14.97 -8.32 9.77
C PRO A 122 14.93 -9.02 11.12
N VAL A 123 13.74 -9.39 11.60
CA VAL A 123 13.57 -10.09 12.90
C VAL A 123 13.95 -11.56 12.76
N THR A 124 13.52 -12.22 11.68
CA THR A 124 13.86 -13.63 11.39
C THR A 124 15.38 -13.86 11.38
N VAL A 125 16.12 -13.04 10.63
CA VAL A 125 17.57 -13.19 10.49
C VAL A 125 18.30 -12.80 11.78
N LEU A 126 17.86 -11.75 12.48
CA LEU A 126 18.43 -11.38 13.79
C LEU A 126 18.36 -12.53 14.80
N ASN A 127 17.24 -13.25 14.82
CA ASN A 127 17.00 -14.35 15.75
C ASN A 127 17.67 -15.68 15.32
N SER A 128 18.30 -15.71 14.14
CA SER A 128 18.81 -16.96 13.55
C SER A 128 20.17 -17.42 14.12
N PRO A 129 20.45 -18.74 14.16
CA PRO A 129 21.71 -19.31 14.68
C PRO A 129 22.95 -18.70 14.02
N ASN A 130 22.87 -18.43 12.71
CA ASN A 130 23.99 -17.84 11.99
C ASN A 130 24.36 -16.44 12.49
N VAL A 131 23.43 -15.69 13.07
CA VAL A 131 23.68 -14.38 13.67
C VAL A 131 24.00 -14.52 15.16
N THR A 132 23.29 -15.38 15.89
CA THR A 132 23.38 -15.49 17.34
C THR A 132 24.60 -16.26 17.84
N GLN A 133 25.24 -17.06 17.00
CA GLN A 133 26.56 -17.65 17.28
C GLN A 133 27.65 -16.60 17.54
N TYR A 134 27.48 -15.37 17.05
CA TYR A 134 28.43 -14.28 17.29
C TYR A 134 28.12 -13.56 18.61
N PRO A 135 29.13 -13.03 19.31
CA PRO A 135 28.91 -12.13 20.45
C PRO A 135 28.01 -10.97 20.04
N GLN A 136 26.99 -10.65 20.84
CA GLN A 136 26.06 -9.57 20.54
C GLN A 136 26.48 -8.29 21.27
N PRO A 137 26.47 -7.12 20.60
CA PRO A 137 26.73 -5.86 21.28
C PRO A 137 25.63 -5.59 22.30
N ALA A 138 26.00 -4.99 23.43
CA ALA A 138 25.03 -4.50 24.42
C ALA A 138 23.97 -3.61 23.74
N PHE A 139 22.74 -3.68 24.24
CA PHE A 139 21.66 -2.82 23.78
C PHE A 139 21.82 -1.42 24.34
N GLY A 140 21.30 -0.41 23.62
CA GLY A 140 21.41 1.00 24.02
C GLY A 140 22.52 1.76 23.27
N THR A 141 23.02 1.21 22.17
CA THR A 141 23.86 1.99 21.24
C THR A 141 23.04 3.15 20.65
N GLY A 142 23.70 4.19 20.12
CA GLY A 142 23.00 5.31 19.49
C GLY A 142 22.01 4.89 18.38
N ARG A 143 22.32 3.80 17.64
CA ARG A 143 21.40 3.23 16.65
C ARG A 143 20.19 2.54 17.28
N ASP A 144 20.37 1.84 18.39
CA ASP A 144 19.26 1.22 19.11
C ASP A 144 18.31 2.30 19.67
N ILE A 145 18.86 3.38 20.24
CA ILE A 145 18.08 4.52 20.76
C ILE A 145 17.31 5.21 19.62
N ALA A 146 17.98 5.50 18.51
CA ALA A 146 17.33 6.08 17.33
C ALA A 146 16.22 5.17 16.79
N GLY A 147 16.46 3.87 16.70
CA GLY A 147 15.45 2.88 16.30
C GLY A 147 14.23 2.87 17.23
N VAL A 148 14.41 2.91 18.55
CA VAL A 148 13.31 2.97 19.52
C VAL A 148 12.50 4.26 19.37
N ILE A 149 13.17 5.41 19.21
CA ILE A 149 12.50 6.70 19.01
C ILE A 149 11.70 6.71 17.71
N LEU A 150 12.31 6.24 16.61
CA LEU A 150 11.65 6.16 15.31
C LEU A 150 10.45 5.23 15.35
N PHE A 151 10.57 4.06 15.99
CA PHE A 151 9.43 3.15 16.19
C PHE A 151 8.29 3.84 16.94
N ALA A 152 8.60 4.53 18.05
CA ALA A 152 7.59 5.23 18.83
C ALA A 152 6.88 6.33 18.02
N ILE A 153 7.63 7.13 17.25
CA ILE A 153 7.06 8.16 16.36
C ILE A 153 6.15 7.52 15.31
N GLY A 154 6.65 6.49 14.61
CA GLY A 154 5.89 5.81 13.57
C GLY A 154 4.62 5.16 14.11
N PHE A 155 4.72 4.51 15.27
CA PHE A 155 3.59 3.85 15.94
C PHE A 155 2.52 4.86 16.38
N ILE A 156 2.92 5.97 17.00
CA ILE A 156 1.99 7.05 17.39
C ILE A 156 1.32 7.63 16.15
N MET A 157 2.09 7.98 15.13
CA MET A 157 1.56 8.54 13.89
C MET A 157 0.54 7.61 13.24
N GLU A 158 0.86 6.33 13.11
CA GLU A 158 -0.01 5.35 12.48
C GLU A 158 -1.29 5.13 13.29
N ALA A 159 -1.16 4.83 14.58
CA ALA A 159 -2.30 4.53 15.45
C ALA A 159 -3.26 5.72 15.59
N PHE A 160 -2.73 6.93 15.83
CA PHE A 160 -3.56 8.12 15.98
C PHE A 160 -4.22 8.53 14.67
N SER A 161 -3.53 8.40 13.54
CA SER A 161 -4.10 8.74 12.23
C SER A 161 -5.26 7.82 11.85
N ASP A 162 -5.11 6.52 12.13
CA ASP A 162 -6.15 5.53 11.89
C ASP A 162 -7.40 5.80 12.75
N ILE A 163 -7.21 6.05 14.05
CA ILE A 163 -8.30 6.41 14.97
C ILE A 163 -8.95 7.73 14.55
N GLN A 164 -8.15 8.74 14.20
CA GLN A 164 -8.63 10.05 13.77
C GLN A 164 -9.50 9.92 12.51
N LYS A 165 -9.03 9.19 11.50
CA LYS A 165 -9.76 8.95 10.23
C LYS A 165 -11.04 8.17 10.47
N TYR A 166 -11.01 7.17 11.36
CA TYR A 166 -12.20 6.41 11.74
C TYR A 166 -13.25 7.29 12.42
N ILE A 167 -12.87 8.02 13.49
CA ILE A 167 -13.80 8.90 14.23
C ILE A 167 -14.38 9.97 13.31
N PHE A 168 -13.56 10.56 12.43
CA PHE A 168 -14.01 11.56 11.46
C PHE A 168 -15.10 11.00 10.54
N LYS A 169 -14.87 9.81 9.96
CA LYS A 169 -15.84 9.15 9.07
C LYS A 169 -17.10 8.69 9.80
N SER A 170 -17.01 8.30 11.07
CA SER A 170 -18.17 7.85 11.86
C SER A 170 -19.05 9.01 12.34
N LYS A 171 -18.49 10.20 12.58
CA LYS A 171 -19.25 11.36 13.10
C LYS A 171 -19.84 12.27 12.02
N LYS A 172 -19.30 12.28 10.80
CA LYS A 172 -19.76 13.19 9.74
C LYS A 172 -20.95 12.58 8.99
N SER A 173 -22.05 13.34 8.93
CA SER A 173 -23.21 13.01 8.10
C SER A 173 -22.86 13.03 6.62
N ASP A 174 -22.03 14.00 6.21
CA ASP A 174 -21.50 14.05 4.86
C ASP A 174 -20.26 13.13 4.72
N LYS A 175 -20.45 12.03 3.98
CA LYS A 175 -19.39 11.05 3.69
C LYS A 175 -18.31 11.59 2.74
N SER A 176 -18.54 12.74 2.11
CA SER A 176 -17.58 13.39 1.23
C SER A 176 -16.69 14.42 1.93
N ALA A 177 -16.93 14.73 3.20
CA ALA A 177 -16.07 15.66 3.95
C ALA A 177 -14.60 15.22 3.99
N ILE A 178 -13.69 16.20 4.06
CA ILE A 178 -12.24 15.99 4.01
C ILE A 178 -11.67 16.05 5.43
N CYS A 179 -10.85 15.07 5.80
CA CYS A 179 -10.14 15.09 7.07
C CYS A 179 -8.83 15.86 6.88
N ASP A 180 -8.79 17.14 7.28
CA ASP A 180 -7.64 18.04 7.08
C ASP A 180 -7.04 18.55 8.41
N LYS A 181 -7.29 17.84 9.53
CA LYS A 181 -6.86 18.22 10.89
C LYS A 181 -5.82 17.25 11.44
N GLY A 182 -5.13 17.64 12.51
CA GLY A 182 -4.14 16.77 13.17
C GLY A 182 -3.02 16.36 12.21
N PHE A 183 -2.66 15.08 12.18
CA PHE A 183 -1.63 14.59 11.26
C PHE A 183 -2.01 14.76 9.79
N PHE A 184 -3.30 14.69 9.46
CA PHE A 184 -3.78 14.91 8.10
C PHE A 184 -3.60 16.34 7.58
N ALA A 185 -3.29 17.30 8.46
CA ALA A 185 -2.94 18.67 8.05
C ALA A 185 -1.51 18.77 7.51
N PHE A 186 -0.62 17.84 7.88
CA PHE A 186 0.80 17.86 7.52
C PHE A 186 1.15 16.87 6.42
N THR A 187 0.39 15.78 6.30
CA THR A 187 0.56 14.77 5.24
C THR A 187 -0.79 14.13 4.93
N ARG A 188 -1.01 13.73 3.67
CA ARG A 188 -2.23 13.03 3.22
C ARG A 188 -2.30 11.59 3.73
N HIS A 189 -1.15 10.96 3.95
CA HIS A 189 -1.03 9.57 4.38
C HIS A 189 -0.13 9.40 5.60
N PRO A 190 -0.49 10.00 6.75
CA PRO A 190 0.32 9.91 7.96
C PRO A 190 0.43 8.48 8.50
N ASN A 191 -0.58 7.65 8.27
CA ASN A 191 -0.55 6.24 8.63
C ASN A 191 0.49 5.45 7.81
N TYR A 192 0.59 5.71 6.49
CA TYR A 192 1.60 5.05 5.65
C TYR A 192 3.02 5.50 5.98
N PHE A 193 3.20 6.80 6.27
CA PHE A 193 4.50 7.28 6.72
C PHE A 193 4.91 6.65 8.06
N GLY A 194 3.96 6.53 9.00
CA GLY A 194 4.19 5.84 10.26
C GLY A 194 4.61 4.38 10.07
N GLU A 195 3.92 3.64 9.21
CA GLU A 195 4.22 2.24 8.88
C GLU A 195 5.62 2.08 8.27
N ILE A 196 6.01 2.95 7.34
CA ILE A 196 7.35 2.97 6.73
C ILE A 196 8.43 3.20 7.80
N ILE A 197 8.24 4.21 8.67
CA ILE A 197 9.20 4.50 9.75
C ILE A 197 9.36 3.30 10.68
N ILE A 198 8.26 2.63 11.05
CA ILE A 198 8.30 1.46 11.92
C ILE A 198 9.20 0.37 11.32
N GLN A 199 9.05 0.06 10.04
CA GLN A 199 9.86 -1.00 9.42
C GLN A 199 11.35 -0.62 9.34
N PHE A 200 11.65 0.63 8.99
CA PHE A 200 13.04 1.09 9.00
C PHE A 200 13.64 1.14 10.42
N ALA A 201 12.83 1.44 11.44
CA ALA A 201 13.23 1.40 12.84
C ALA A 201 13.57 -0.03 13.31
N ILE A 202 12.71 -1.01 12.98
CA ILE A 202 12.96 -2.42 13.29
C ILE A 202 14.24 -2.89 12.58
N TYR A 203 14.39 -2.61 11.29
CA TYR A 203 15.61 -2.92 10.55
C TYR A 203 16.87 -2.29 11.16
N MET A 204 16.80 -1.01 11.57
CA MET A 204 17.92 -0.29 12.20
C MET A 204 18.39 -0.99 13.48
N ILE A 205 17.45 -1.48 14.30
CA ILE A 205 17.76 -2.27 15.49
C ILE A 205 18.37 -3.62 15.10
N CYS A 206 17.74 -4.35 14.17
CA CYS A 206 18.19 -5.68 13.75
C CYS A 206 19.59 -5.68 13.11
N VAL A 207 19.96 -4.67 12.32
CA VAL A 207 21.26 -4.60 11.64
C VAL A 207 22.40 -4.17 12.57
N SER A 208 22.10 -3.69 13.77
CA SER A 208 23.07 -3.14 14.73
C SER A 208 24.26 -4.07 15.05
N PRO A 209 24.11 -5.41 15.21
CA PRO A 209 25.24 -6.32 15.39
C PRO A 209 26.23 -6.33 14.21
N ALA A 210 25.73 -6.25 12.98
CA ALA A 210 26.57 -6.15 11.78
C ALA A 210 27.20 -4.76 11.67
N ALA A 211 26.42 -3.70 11.90
CA ALA A 211 26.88 -2.31 11.80
C ALA A 211 27.94 -1.92 12.85
N ASN A 212 28.01 -2.65 13.97
CA ASN A 212 29.05 -2.49 15.00
C ASN A 212 30.24 -3.44 14.82
N GLY A 213 30.26 -4.27 13.77
CA GLY A 213 31.39 -5.17 13.46
C GLY A 213 31.46 -6.45 14.29
N TYR A 214 30.42 -6.77 15.05
CA TYR A 214 30.35 -7.98 15.89
C TYR A 214 30.05 -9.23 15.05
N VAL A 215 29.21 -9.09 14.03
CA VAL A 215 28.85 -10.14 13.07
C VAL A 215 29.69 -9.99 11.80
N LYS A 216 30.23 -11.11 11.30
CA LYS A 216 31.13 -11.13 10.12
C LYS A 216 30.65 -12.12 9.06
N GLY A 217 31.32 -12.13 7.91
CA GLY A 217 31.10 -13.12 6.84
C GLY A 217 29.70 -13.04 6.22
N GLN A 218 29.06 -14.20 6.05
CA GLN A 218 27.75 -14.29 5.41
C GLN A 218 26.63 -13.72 6.29
N ALA A 219 26.72 -13.84 7.61
CA ALA A 219 25.71 -13.32 8.53
C ALA A 219 25.66 -11.77 8.49
N TYR A 220 26.81 -11.13 8.32
CA TYR A 220 26.89 -9.68 8.08
C TYR A 220 26.08 -9.29 6.84
N LYS A 221 26.34 -9.97 5.71
CA LYS A 221 25.64 -9.70 4.44
C LYS A 221 24.14 -9.98 4.56
N ALA A 222 23.76 -11.05 5.24
CA ALA A 222 22.36 -11.42 5.44
C ALA A 222 21.60 -10.33 6.21
N LEU A 223 22.16 -9.82 7.33
CA LEU A 223 21.54 -8.74 8.10
C LEU A 223 21.31 -7.48 7.26
N TYR A 224 22.29 -7.04 6.46
CA TYR A 224 22.11 -5.91 5.55
C TYR A 224 21.11 -6.20 4.43
N ALA A 225 21.09 -7.43 3.89
CA ALA A 225 20.13 -7.82 2.84
C ALA A 225 18.67 -7.75 3.32
N THR A 226 18.41 -7.88 4.63
CA THR A 226 17.06 -7.74 5.18
C THR A 226 16.42 -6.35 5.00
N ILE A 227 17.20 -5.34 4.58
CA ILE A 227 16.67 -4.03 4.17
C ILE A 227 15.63 -4.14 3.04
N VAL A 228 15.65 -5.26 2.29
CA VAL A 228 14.62 -5.59 1.32
C VAL A 228 13.21 -5.58 1.93
N GLY A 229 13.04 -5.92 3.21
CA GLY A 229 11.75 -5.88 3.91
C GLY A 229 11.14 -4.48 3.96
N PRO A 230 11.79 -3.50 4.62
CA PRO A 230 11.32 -2.12 4.65
C PRO A 230 11.13 -1.49 3.26
N PHE A 231 12.04 -1.75 2.31
CA PHE A 231 11.88 -1.25 0.94
C PHE A 231 10.71 -1.89 0.21
N PHE A 232 10.51 -3.21 0.36
CA PHE A 232 9.39 -3.92 -0.22
C PHE A 232 8.06 -3.37 0.29
N LEU A 233 7.93 -3.15 1.60
CA LEU A 233 6.74 -2.51 2.17
C LEU A 233 6.53 -1.10 1.58
N THR A 234 7.59 -0.30 1.53
CA THR A 234 7.52 1.07 1.01
C THR A 234 7.05 1.09 -0.44
N ILE A 235 7.60 0.22 -1.29
CA ILE A 235 7.20 0.09 -2.70
C ILE A 235 5.74 -0.36 -2.81
N LEU A 236 5.31 -1.31 -1.97
CA LEU A 236 3.94 -1.81 -1.95
C LEU A 236 2.93 -0.72 -1.58
N LEU A 237 3.24 0.10 -0.57
CA LEU A 237 2.42 1.24 -0.17
C LEU A 237 2.42 2.34 -1.21
N MET A 238 3.54 2.63 -1.83
CA MET A 238 3.63 3.71 -2.81
C MET A 238 2.99 3.33 -4.16
N PHE A 239 3.31 2.16 -4.69
CA PHE A 239 3.03 1.85 -6.10
C PHE A 239 1.94 0.80 -6.32
N VAL A 240 1.70 -0.10 -5.37
CA VAL A 240 0.83 -1.27 -5.61
C VAL A 240 -0.55 -1.13 -4.97
N SER A 241 -0.62 -0.83 -3.67
CA SER A 241 -1.87 -0.96 -2.89
C SER A 241 -2.25 0.27 -2.06
N GLY A 242 -1.32 1.20 -1.82
CA GLY A 242 -1.58 2.36 -0.97
C GLY A 242 -1.93 3.62 -1.78
N LEU A 243 -0.91 4.42 -2.11
CA LEU A 243 -1.07 5.76 -2.69
C LEU A 243 -1.74 5.73 -4.06
N THR A 244 -1.32 4.84 -4.96
CA THR A 244 -1.89 4.73 -6.32
C THR A 244 -3.38 4.43 -6.33
N LEU A 245 -3.88 3.65 -5.37
CA LEU A 245 -5.29 3.29 -5.28
C LEU A 245 -6.16 4.38 -4.61
N GLN A 246 -5.55 5.27 -3.82
CA GLN A 246 -6.30 6.27 -3.04
C GLN A 246 -6.24 7.68 -3.62
N GLU A 247 -5.10 8.09 -4.18
CA GLU A 247 -4.87 9.47 -4.60
C GLU A 247 -5.67 9.82 -5.86
N ARG A 248 -5.17 9.41 -7.03
CA ARG A 248 -5.81 9.74 -8.31
C ARG A 248 -7.23 9.18 -8.42
N PRO A 249 -7.52 7.90 -8.11
CA PRO A 249 -8.89 7.38 -8.19
C PRO A 249 -9.85 8.06 -7.19
N GLY A 250 -9.36 8.39 -5.98
CA GLY A 250 -10.14 9.12 -4.99
C GLY A 250 -10.47 10.55 -5.43
N ALA A 251 -9.50 11.24 -6.03
CA ALA A 251 -9.69 12.56 -6.62
C ALA A 251 -10.67 12.53 -7.81
N LYS A 252 -10.50 11.58 -8.74
CA LYS A 252 -11.41 11.37 -9.88
C LYS A 252 -12.85 11.20 -9.41
N LYS A 253 -13.09 10.28 -8.47
CA LYS A 253 -14.43 10.00 -7.93
C LYS A 253 -15.07 11.22 -7.26
N ARG A 254 -14.29 12.10 -6.65
CA ARG A 254 -14.78 13.35 -6.04
C ARG A 254 -15.13 14.40 -7.08
N TYR A 255 -14.28 14.55 -8.09
CA TYR A 255 -14.50 15.46 -9.21
C TYR A 255 -15.78 15.09 -9.97
N GLU A 256 -15.90 13.84 -10.41
CA GLU A 256 -17.03 13.39 -11.24
C GLU A 256 -18.38 13.42 -10.53
N LYS A 257 -18.37 13.36 -9.19
CA LYS A 257 -19.59 13.44 -8.37
C LYS A 257 -19.84 14.85 -7.82
N ASN A 258 -19.02 15.84 -8.19
CA ASN A 258 -19.03 17.19 -7.67
C ASN A 258 -19.06 17.28 -6.13
N ASN A 259 -18.31 16.38 -5.46
CA ASN A 259 -18.32 16.20 -4.01
C ASN A 259 -17.15 16.97 -3.36
N HIS A 260 -17.37 18.25 -3.06
CA HIS A 260 -16.37 19.15 -2.44
C HIS A 260 -15.04 19.19 -3.21
N TRP A 261 -15.10 19.17 -4.54
CA TRP A 261 -13.91 19.10 -5.39
C TRP A 261 -12.95 20.27 -5.16
N GLU A 262 -13.46 21.51 -5.07
CA GLU A 262 -12.62 22.70 -4.89
C GLU A 262 -11.82 22.65 -3.59
N GLU A 263 -12.46 22.25 -2.49
CA GLU A 263 -11.82 22.07 -1.18
C GLU A 263 -10.80 20.93 -1.22
N TYR A 264 -11.13 19.83 -1.91
CA TYR A 264 -10.23 18.69 -2.04
C TYR A 264 -9.00 19.01 -2.88
N SER A 265 -9.18 19.69 -4.01
CA SER A 265 -8.08 20.16 -4.85
C SER A 265 -7.13 21.08 -4.07
N ARG A 266 -7.68 22.02 -3.29
CA ARG A 266 -6.87 22.86 -2.39
C ARG A 266 -6.11 22.02 -1.35
N TYR A 267 -6.76 21.02 -0.77
CA TYR A 267 -6.13 20.09 0.17
C TYR A 267 -4.96 19.32 -0.46
N LEU A 268 -5.12 18.78 -1.67
CA LEU A 268 -4.06 18.07 -2.39
C LEU A 268 -2.86 18.98 -2.68
N ASN A 269 -3.09 20.24 -3.03
CA ASN A 269 -2.04 21.20 -3.40
C ASN A 269 -1.21 21.70 -2.20
N ARG A 270 -1.85 21.86 -1.03
CA ARG A 270 -1.23 22.40 0.18
C ARG A 270 -0.67 21.34 1.14
N THR A 271 -0.99 20.06 0.94
CA THR A 271 -0.64 18.99 1.88
C THR A 271 0.30 17.99 1.24
N SER A 272 1.44 17.74 1.90
CA SER A 272 2.40 16.72 1.47
C SER A 272 1.73 15.36 1.29
N ILE A 273 2.16 14.60 0.30
CA ILE A 273 1.58 13.26 0.05
C ILE A 273 1.94 12.26 1.13
N LEU A 274 3.21 12.20 1.55
CA LEU A 274 3.72 11.15 2.43
C LEU A 274 4.50 11.73 3.61
N ILE A 275 5.56 12.49 3.35
CA ILE A 275 6.44 13.02 4.41
C ILE A 275 5.76 14.22 5.10
N PRO A 276 5.50 14.21 6.42
CA PRO A 276 4.86 15.30 7.13
C PRO A 276 5.59 16.63 6.93
N PHE A 277 4.84 17.66 6.54
CA PHE A 277 5.42 18.98 6.30
C PHE A 277 4.40 20.10 6.55
N PRO A 278 4.82 21.29 7.04
CA PRO A 278 3.93 22.41 7.24
C PRO A 278 3.23 22.84 5.93
N PRO A 279 1.88 22.93 5.92
CA PRO A 279 1.12 23.16 4.68
C PRO A 279 1.40 24.52 4.04
N GLN A 280 1.66 25.56 4.85
CA GLN A 280 1.95 26.92 4.38
C GLN A 280 3.25 26.99 3.56
N LEU A 281 4.18 26.08 3.85
CA LEU A 281 5.44 25.96 3.13
C LEU A 281 5.30 25.01 1.94
N TYR A 282 4.61 23.88 2.12
CA TYR A 282 4.36 22.91 1.03
C TYR A 282 3.64 23.55 -0.15
N GLU A 283 2.59 24.34 0.11
CA GLU A 283 1.79 24.99 -0.94
C GLU A 283 2.65 25.81 -1.90
N LYS A 284 3.63 26.55 -1.36
CA LYS A 284 4.54 27.44 -2.10
C LYS A 284 5.70 26.72 -2.79
N MET A 285 5.89 25.42 -2.58
CA MET A 285 7.03 24.71 -3.15
C MET A 285 6.90 24.51 -4.66
N PRO A 286 8.00 24.65 -5.41
CA PRO A 286 8.06 24.21 -6.80
C PRO A 286 7.70 22.72 -6.95
N THR A 287 6.98 22.40 -8.02
CA THR A 287 6.55 21.03 -8.34
C THR A 287 7.71 20.04 -8.41
N ILE A 288 8.91 20.50 -8.80
CA ILE A 288 10.12 19.66 -8.82
C ILE A 288 10.43 19.14 -7.41
N LEU A 289 10.40 20.00 -6.39
CA LEU A 289 10.66 19.59 -5.00
C LEU A 289 9.57 18.68 -4.46
N LYS A 290 8.29 18.96 -4.78
CA LYS A 290 7.17 18.09 -4.42
C LYS A 290 7.36 16.67 -4.99
N ARG A 291 7.77 16.57 -6.26
CA ARG A 291 7.99 15.30 -6.97
C ARG A 291 9.21 14.52 -6.48
N THR A 292 10.29 15.20 -6.09
CA THR A 292 11.55 14.54 -5.73
C THR A 292 11.68 14.28 -4.24
N ILE A 293 11.48 15.29 -3.39
CA ILE A 293 11.69 15.20 -1.94
C ILE A 293 10.48 14.56 -1.27
N PHE A 294 9.27 14.98 -1.65
CA PHE A 294 8.04 14.51 -1.02
C PHE A 294 7.41 13.30 -1.72
N LEU A 295 8.04 12.83 -2.80
CA LEU A 295 7.61 11.65 -3.56
C LEU A 295 6.21 11.82 -4.18
N GLU A 296 5.82 13.05 -4.53
CA GLU A 296 4.57 13.34 -5.22
C GLU A 296 4.68 13.04 -6.72
N PHE A 297 4.84 11.76 -7.06
CA PHE A 297 4.98 11.35 -8.46
C PHE A 297 3.75 11.68 -9.31
N PRO A 298 3.93 11.93 -10.62
CA PRO A 298 2.82 12.26 -11.53
C PRO A 298 1.68 11.25 -11.53
N ILE A 299 1.96 9.97 -11.26
CA ILE A 299 0.97 8.88 -11.16
C ILE A 299 -0.10 9.12 -10.08
N TYR A 300 0.20 9.93 -9.06
CA TYR A 300 -0.74 10.27 -7.98
C TYR A 300 -1.60 11.48 -8.29
N VAL A 301 -1.10 12.39 -9.14
CA VAL A 301 -1.77 13.65 -9.45
C VAL A 301 -2.95 13.38 -10.37
N PHE A 302 -4.12 13.92 -9.99
CA PHE A 302 -5.30 13.96 -10.84
C PHE A 302 -5.36 15.31 -11.56
N ASP A 303 -5.66 15.24 -12.84
CA ASP A 303 -5.82 16.38 -13.74
C ASP A 303 -7.18 16.20 -14.42
N PRO A 304 -8.17 17.07 -14.12
CA PRO A 304 -9.52 16.95 -14.67
C PRO A 304 -9.57 16.85 -16.20
N GLU A 305 -8.74 17.61 -16.91
CA GLU A 305 -8.74 17.65 -18.38
C GLU A 305 -8.28 16.32 -18.99
N LYS A 306 -7.30 15.67 -18.34
CA LYS A 306 -6.69 14.43 -18.85
C LYS A 306 -7.37 13.16 -18.35
N HIS A 307 -7.96 13.21 -17.16
CA HIS A 307 -8.34 12.00 -16.42
C HIS A 307 -9.84 11.91 -16.09
N SER A 308 -10.63 12.96 -16.30
CA SER A 308 -12.09 12.89 -16.09
C SER A 308 -12.80 12.25 -17.29
N ASP A 309 -13.92 11.57 -17.01
CA ASP A 309 -14.78 11.01 -18.06
C ASP A 309 -15.91 11.99 -18.46
N VAL A 310 -16.06 13.11 -17.73
CA VAL A 310 -17.19 14.06 -17.81
C VAL A 310 -17.23 14.88 -19.10
N GLY A 311 -16.13 14.94 -19.88
CA GLY A 311 -16.07 15.67 -21.16
C GLY A 311 -15.92 14.79 -22.41
N LYS A 312 -15.59 13.49 -22.27
CA LYS A 312 -15.33 12.62 -23.42
C LYS A 312 -16.61 12.17 -24.15
N GLY A 313 -17.77 12.28 -23.49
CA GLY A 313 -19.08 11.95 -24.07
C GLY A 313 -19.68 13.03 -24.98
N GLN A 314 -19.23 14.28 -24.91
CA GLN A 314 -19.74 15.36 -25.78
C GLN A 314 -18.95 15.48 -27.09
N GLN A 315 -17.64 15.23 -27.09
CA GLN A 315 -16.85 15.24 -28.34
C GLN A 315 -17.18 14.09 -29.29
N GLY A 316 -17.57 12.91 -28.77
CA GLY A 316 -18.01 11.78 -29.61
C GLY A 316 -19.45 11.92 -30.15
N ALA A 317 -20.24 12.86 -29.62
CA ALA A 317 -21.59 13.14 -30.10
C ALA A 317 -21.61 14.23 -31.18
N GLU A 318 -20.69 15.20 -31.13
CA GLU A 318 -20.55 16.23 -32.18
C GLU A 318 -19.86 15.69 -33.46
N GLU A 319 -19.01 14.66 -33.36
CA GLU A 319 -18.49 13.96 -34.57
C GLU A 319 -19.48 12.96 -35.18
N GLY A 320 -20.58 12.64 -34.48
CA GLY A 320 -21.60 11.67 -34.92
C GLY A 320 -22.80 12.26 -35.66
N ASP A 321 -22.98 13.59 -35.66
CA ASP A 321 -24.18 14.26 -36.22
C ASP A 321 -23.86 15.14 -37.45
N GLY A 322 -22.68 14.96 -38.04
CA GLY A 322 -22.22 15.70 -39.22
C GLY A 322 -22.48 15.01 -40.56
N ASN A 323 -23.15 13.86 -40.61
CA ASN A 323 -23.32 13.09 -41.85
C ASN A 323 -24.75 12.56 -42.01
N GLY A 324 -25.69 13.48 -42.19
CA GLY A 324 -27.11 13.14 -42.26
C GLY A 324 -27.98 14.14 -42.99
N GLN A 325 -27.49 14.80 -44.05
CA GLN A 325 -28.36 15.54 -44.96
C GLN A 325 -27.65 15.79 -46.30
N ASN A 326 -27.94 14.96 -47.29
CA ASN A 326 -27.79 15.34 -48.70
C ASN A 326 -29.00 14.80 -49.48
N SER A 327 -30.01 15.65 -49.52
CA SER A 327 -30.78 16.08 -50.68
C SER A 327 -30.93 15.10 -51.85
N GLN A 328 -32.20 14.77 -52.10
CA GLN A 328 -32.76 14.41 -53.40
C GLN A 328 -32.48 15.50 -54.46
N ASP A 329 -32.65 15.14 -55.74
CA ASP A 329 -32.39 15.87 -57.00
C ASP A 329 -30.96 15.73 -57.54
N SER A 330 -30.70 15.33 -58.79
CA SER A 330 -31.52 15.25 -59.99
C SER A 330 -30.82 14.30 -61.00
N ARG A 331 -31.61 13.55 -61.77
CA ARG A 331 -31.13 12.57 -62.75
C ARG A 331 -30.64 13.25 -64.04
N GLN A 332 -29.42 12.88 -64.41
CA GLN A 332 -28.94 12.51 -65.76
C GLN A 332 -29.46 13.29 -66.98
N SER A 333 -28.54 14.04 -67.61
CA SER A 333 -28.56 14.28 -69.06
C SER A 333 -27.15 14.02 -69.60
N GLY A 334 -27.07 13.13 -70.60
CA GLY A 334 -25.84 12.69 -71.25
C GLY A 334 -26.18 11.66 -72.32
N ASP A 335 -26.75 12.13 -73.42
CA ASP A 335 -26.95 11.36 -74.66
C ASP A 335 -25.62 10.85 -75.23
N PRO A 336 -25.67 9.73 -75.97
CA PRO A 336 -25.05 9.72 -77.28
C PRO A 336 -26.00 9.24 -78.39
N LEU A 337 -26.18 10.11 -79.38
CA LEU A 337 -26.11 9.89 -80.83
C LEU A 337 -26.66 8.58 -81.45
N VAL A 338 -27.71 8.78 -82.28
CA VAL A 338 -27.77 8.50 -83.75
C VAL A 338 -28.74 7.42 -84.27
N ASN A 339 -29.75 7.97 -84.97
CA ASN A 339 -30.44 7.59 -86.22
C ASN A 339 -31.24 6.29 -86.37
N GLY A 340 -32.47 6.49 -86.88
CA GLY A 340 -33.03 5.60 -87.91
C GLY A 340 -34.56 5.58 -88.03
N GLN A 341 -35.13 6.57 -88.72
CA GLN A 341 -36.26 6.48 -89.69
C GLN A 341 -37.49 5.59 -89.39
N HIS A 342 -38.73 6.13 -89.43
CA HIS A 342 -39.57 6.28 -90.64
C HIS A 342 -41.05 6.64 -90.33
N THR A 343 -41.66 7.39 -91.26
CA THR A 343 -43.10 7.69 -91.55
C THR A 343 -43.67 8.99 -90.96
N SER A 344 -44.44 9.85 -91.65
CA SER A 344 -44.85 10.07 -93.06
C SER A 344 -45.67 11.37 -93.07
N ASN A 345 -45.62 12.12 -94.18
CA ASN A 345 -46.39 13.33 -94.57
C ASN A 345 -45.99 14.69 -94.02
#